data_AF-A0A534WZ26-F1
#
_entry.id   AF-A0A534WZ26-F1
#
_cell.length_a   1.000
_cell.length_b   1.000
_cell.length_c   1.000
_cell.angle_alpha   90.00
_cell.angle_beta   90.00
_cell.angle_gamma   90.00
#
_symmetry.space_group_name_H-M   'P 1'
#
loop_
_entity.id
_entity.type
_entity.pdbx_description
1 polymer ?
#
loop_
_entity_poly.entity_id
_entity_poly.type
_entity_poly.pdbx_seq_one_letter_code
_entity_poly.pdbx_strand_id
1 'polypeptide(L)'
;MRLSANAAILAVGLLLGSAVGVRASEYPGWGDTGWVYASKRDCCNSAIAIASQYSEDACTNSGGVPSPFVGGGQRGSCSSQWTQDGNGYVMYRCYGEASIWCE
;
A
#
# COMPACT_ATOMS: atom_id res chain seq x y z
N MET A 1 -29.45 -16.85 43.28
CA MET A 1 -28.98 -15.52 42.84
C MET A 1 -29.97 -15.01 41.80
N ARG A 2 -30.70 -13.94 42.09
CA ARG A 2 -31.62 -13.30 41.12
C ARG A 2 -30.83 -12.20 40.42
N LEU A 3 -30.35 -12.45 39.20
CA LEU A 3 -29.84 -11.37 38.38
C LEU A 3 -31.02 -10.44 38.05
N SER A 4 -30.91 -9.18 38.46
CA SER A 4 -31.90 -8.15 38.15
C SER A 4 -31.88 -7.87 36.64
N ALA A 5 -33.08 -7.71 36.05
CA ALA A 5 -33.26 -7.41 34.63
C ALA A 5 -32.48 -6.16 34.16
N ASN A 6 -32.13 -5.28 35.11
CA ASN A 6 -31.37 -4.05 34.87
C ASN A 6 -29.90 -4.31 34.48
N ALA A 7 -29.34 -5.46 34.87
CA ALA A 7 -27.97 -5.84 34.47
C ALA A 7 -27.90 -6.27 33.00
N ALA A 8 -28.99 -6.77 32.43
CA ALA A 8 -29.04 -7.22 31.03
C ALA A 8 -29.07 -6.03 30.04
N ILE A 9 -29.67 -4.90 30.42
CA ILE A 9 -29.81 -3.74 29.54
C ILE A 9 -28.48 -2.99 29.37
N LEU A 10 -27.65 -2.94 30.41
CA LEU A 10 -26.31 -2.34 30.36
C LEU A 10 -25.33 -3.14 29.48
N ALA A 11 -25.48 -4.46 29.43
CA ALA A 11 -24.62 -5.32 28.61
C ALA A 11 -24.90 -5.16 27.10
N VAL A 12 -26.14 -4.85 26.71
CA VAL A 12 -26.51 -4.64 25.31
C VAL A 12 -26.02 -3.28 24.79
N GLY A 13 -26.02 -2.25 25.64
CA GLY A 13 -25.53 -0.91 25.27
C GLY A 13 -24.03 -0.85 24.97
N LEU A 14 -23.21 -1.68 25.62
CA LEU A 14 -21.76 -1.70 25.41
C LEU A 14 -21.34 -2.38 24.10
N LEU A 15 -22.18 -3.29 23.56
CA LEU A 15 -21.87 -4.04 22.33
C LEU A 15 -22.14 -3.25 21.04
N LEU A 16 -22.91 -2.15 21.13
CA LEU A 16 -23.21 -1.27 19.99
C LEU A 16 -22.21 -0.10 19.85
N GLY A 17 -21.30 0.06 20.81
CA GLY A 17 -20.38 1.20 20.89
C GLY A 17 -19.04 1.02 20.16
N SER A 18 -18.73 -0.17 19.64
CA SER A 18 -17.58 -0.36 18.75
C SER A 18 -17.94 0.11 17.35
N ALA A 19 -18.13 1.42 17.20
CA ALA A 19 -17.73 2.07 15.97
C ALA A 19 -16.24 1.79 15.83
N VAL A 20 -15.91 0.69 15.15
CA VAL A 20 -14.56 0.40 14.70
C VAL A 20 -14.21 1.58 13.81
N GLY A 21 -13.52 2.56 14.38
CA GLY A 21 -12.95 3.64 13.60
C GLY A 21 -12.09 2.95 12.56
N VAL A 22 -12.52 3.03 11.30
CA VAL A 22 -11.74 2.67 10.13
C VAL A 22 -10.47 3.50 10.23
N ARG A 23 -9.43 2.93 10.84
CA ARG A 23 -8.11 3.53 10.88
C ARG A 23 -7.59 3.25 9.48
N ALA A 24 -7.50 4.29 8.66
CA ALA A 24 -6.86 4.17 7.37
C ALA A 24 -5.48 3.51 7.60
N SER A 25 -5.35 2.25 7.21
CA SER A 25 -4.10 1.50 7.41
C SER A 25 -3.22 1.79 6.22
N GLU A 26 -2.01 2.26 6.47
CA GLU A 26 -1.01 2.43 5.43
C GLU A 26 -0.41 1.06 5.10
N TYR A 27 -0.54 0.62 3.84
CA TYR A 27 0.05 -0.64 3.38
C TYR A 27 1.30 -0.35 2.56
N PRO A 28 2.52 -0.68 3.01
CA PRO A 28 3.71 -0.45 2.19
C PRO A 28 3.79 -1.48 1.06
N GLY A 29 4.13 -1.02 -0.13
CA GLY A 29 4.41 -1.83 -1.32
C GLY A 29 5.82 -1.59 -1.84
N TRP A 30 6.39 -2.62 -2.45
CA TRP A 30 7.78 -2.65 -2.94
C TRP A 30 7.80 -3.14 -4.38
N GLY A 31 8.35 -2.33 -5.28
CA GLY A 31 8.46 -2.66 -6.71
C GLY A 31 9.90 -2.93 -7.10
N ASP A 32 10.12 -3.91 -7.97
CA ASP A 32 11.40 -4.19 -8.63
C ASP A 32 11.13 -4.42 -10.11
N THR A 33 11.79 -3.66 -10.97
CA THR A 33 11.61 -3.79 -12.43
C THR A 33 12.40 -4.94 -13.03
N GLY A 34 13.35 -5.52 -12.29
CA GLY A 34 14.46 -6.25 -12.89
C GLY A 34 15.32 -5.33 -13.77
N TRP A 35 16.24 -5.92 -14.54
CA TRP A 35 17.07 -5.18 -15.49
C TRP A 35 16.29 -4.89 -16.78
N VAL A 36 16.12 -3.61 -17.12
CA VAL A 36 15.34 -3.13 -18.26
C VAL A 36 16.15 -2.15 -19.13
N TYR A 37 15.91 -2.20 -20.44
CA TYR A 37 16.38 -1.22 -21.41
C TYR A 37 15.44 -0.02 -21.46
N ALA A 38 15.48 0.83 -20.43
CA ALA A 38 14.65 2.01 -20.30
C ALA A 38 15.47 3.20 -19.83
N SER A 39 14.93 4.42 -19.94
CA SER A 39 15.55 5.56 -19.26
C SER A 39 15.45 5.37 -17.74
N LYS A 40 16.38 5.95 -16.97
CA LYS A 40 16.32 5.93 -15.50
C LYS A 40 14.95 6.43 -14.99
N ARG A 41 14.39 7.46 -15.64
CA ARG A 41 13.09 8.05 -15.29
C ARG A 41 11.96 7.04 -15.48
N ASP A 42 11.92 6.37 -16.62
CA ASP A 42 10.85 5.41 -16.93
C ASP A 42 10.95 4.18 -16.03
N CYS A 43 12.17 3.68 -15.81
CA CYS A 43 12.45 2.60 -14.88
C CYS A 43 11.96 2.93 -13.46
N CYS A 44 12.22 4.15 -12.94
CA CYS A 44 11.71 4.56 -11.65
C CYS A 44 10.19 4.71 -11.61
N ASN A 45 9.58 5.29 -12.66
CA ASN A 45 8.13 5.40 -12.73
C ASN A 45 7.46 4.02 -12.72
N SER A 46 8.04 3.04 -13.42
CA SER A 46 7.57 1.65 -13.41
C SER A 46 7.75 1.00 -12.04
N ALA A 47 8.90 1.18 -11.38
CA ALA A 47 9.14 0.61 -10.04
C ALA A 47 8.14 1.14 -9.01
N ILE A 48 7.86 2.44 -9.02
CA ILE A 48 6.86 3.06 -8.14
C ILE A 48 5.45 2.56 -8.49
N ALA A 49 5.11 2.41 -9.77
CA ALA A 49 3.80 1.88 -10.17
C ALA A 49 3.58 0.44 -9.68
N ILE A 50 4.61 -0.41 -9.76
CA ILE A 50 4.56 -1.77 -9.21
C ILE A 50 4.37 -1.71 -7.68
N ALA A 51 5.14 -0.86 -7.00
CA ALA A 51 5.03 -0.69 -5.56
C ALA A 51 3.61 -0.25 -5.14
N SER A 52 3.03 0.71 -5.85
CA SER A 52 1.64 1.16 -5.62
C SER A 52 0.64 0.02 -5.85
N GLN A 53 0.78 -0.76 -6.92
CA GLN A 53 -0.11 -1.88 -7.19
C GLN A 53 -0.06 -2.93 -6.07
N TYR A 54 1.13 -3.30 -5.59
CA TYR A 54 1.24 -4.27 -4.49
C TYR A 54 0.69 -3.75 -3.17
N SER A 55 0.79 -2.44 -2.95
CA SER A 55 0.15 -1.78 -1.82
C SER A 55 -1.38 -1.83 -1.91
N GLU A 56 -1.95 -1.57 -3.10
CA GLU A 56 -3.39 -1.73 -3.40
C GLU A 56 -3.88 -3.17 -3.22
N ASP A 57 -3.11 -4.14 -3.71
CA ASP A 57 -3.43 -5.55 -3.58
C ASP A 57 -3.38 -5.98 -2.10
N ALA A 58 -2.40 -5.50 -1.32
CA ALA A 58 -2.30 -5.79 0.11
C ALA A 58 -3.51 -5.26 0.89
N CYS A 59 -3.97 -4.04 0.59
CA CYS A 59 -5.20 -3.48 1.14
C CYS A 59 -6.45 -4.28 0.75
N THR A 60 -6.57 -4.65 -0.53
CA THR A 60 -7.71 -5.44 -1.01
C THR A 60 -7.73 -6.82 -0.35
N ASN A 61 -6.57 -7.46 -0.22
CA ASN A 61 -6.43 -8.78 0.40
C ASN A 61 -6.69 -8.78 1.92
N SER A 62 -6.55 -7.64 2.60
CA SER A 62 -6.94 -7.48 4.00
C SER A 62 -8.43 -7.16 4.18
N GLY A 63 -9.17 -7.02 3.08
CA GLY A 63 -10.61 -6.75 3.08
C GLY A 63 -10.97 -5.27 3.13
N GLY A 64 -10.00 -4.37 2.91
CA GLY A 64 -10.23 -2.93 2.82
C GLY A 64 -10.42 -2.44 1.38
N VAL A 65 -10.68 -1.15 1.23
CA VAL A 65 -10.86 -0.45 -0.03
C VAL A 65 -9.67 0.50 -0.26
N PRO A 66 -8.86 0.28 -1.33
CA PRO A 66 -7.79 1.19 -1.69
C PRO A 66 -8.30 2.62 -1.91
N SER A 67 -7.75 3.59 -1.16
CA SER A 67 -8.03 5.01 -1.37
C SER A 67 -6.97 5.58 -2.30
N PRO A 68 -7.30 5.91 -3.56
CA PRO A 68 -6.33 6.43 -4.50
C PRO A 68 -5.81 7.79 -4.03
N PHE A 69 -4.56 8.11 -4.35
CA PHE A 69 -3.97 9.42 -4.05
C PHE A 69 -4.69 10.55 -4.81
N VAL A 70 -5.67 11.17 -4.16
CA VAL A 70 -6.38 12.34 -4.69
C VAL A 70 -5.44 13.54 -4.63
N GLY A 71 -4.94 14.00 -5.78
CA GLY A 71 -4.12 15.23 -5.87
C GLY A 71 -2.62 15.05 -6.15
N GLY A 72 -2.16 13.84 -6.50
CA GLY A 72 -0.81 13.65 -7.09
C GLY A 72 0.37 13.81 -6.11
N GLY A 73 0.11 13.95 -4.81
CA GLY A 73 1.13 14.03 -3.77
C GLY A 73 1.56 12.65 -3.26
N GLN A 74 2.87 12.38 -3.35
CA GLN A 74 3.63 11.19 -2.94
C GLN A 74 3.47 9.92 -3.81
N ARG A 75 4.03 10.01 -5.03
CA ARG A 75 4.46 8.85 -5.84
C ARG A 75 5.73 8.21 -5.25
N GLY A 76 5.64 7.63 -4.06
CA GLY A 76 6.68 6.75 -3.54
C GLY A 76 8.12 7.29 -3.52
N SER A 77 9.06 6.38 -3.30
CA SER A 77 10.50 6.60 -3.46
C SER A 77 11.04 5.65 -4.54
N CYS A 78 12.14 6.02 -5.19
CA CYS A 78 12.83 5.12 -6.13
C CYS A 78 14.34 5.17 -5.91
N SER A 79 14.95 3.99 -5.90
CA SER A 79 16.39 3.82 -6.06
C SER A 79 16.68 3.09 -7.38
N SER A 80 17.83 3.35 -7.99
CA SER A 80 18.19 2.77 -9.29
C SER A 80 19.63 2.27 -9.30
N GLN A 81 19.84 1.08 -9.85
CA GLN A 81 21.12 0.55 -10.26
C GLN A 81 21.22 0.61 -11.79
N TRP A 82 22.43 0.70 -12.32
CA TRP A 82 22.69 0.63 -13.76
C TRP A 82 23.81 -0.37 -14.05
N THR A 83 23.74 -0.99 -15.22
CA THR A 83 24.79 -1.85 -15.78
C THR A 83 24.83 -1.67 -17.30
N GLN A 84 25.79 -2.31 -17.95
CA GLN A 84 25.83 -2.44 -19.40
C GLN A 84 25.80 -3.91 -19.80
N ASP A 85 25.12 -4.21 -20.91
CA ASP A 85 25.14 -5.54 -21.52
C ASP A 85 26.46 -5.80 -22.28
N GLY A 86 26.57 -6.97 -22.91
CA GLY A 86 27.76 -7.34 -23.70
C GLY A 86 28.02 -6.46 -24.93
N ASN A 87 27.06 -5.63 -25.34
CA ASN A 87 27.16 -4.72 -26.49
C ASN A 87 27.35 -3.26 -26.04
N GLY A 88 27.42 -2.98 -24.74
CA GLY A 88 27.55 -1.63 -24.18
C GLY A 88 26.21 -0.88 -24.06
N TYR A 89 25.07 -1.54 -24.25
CA TYR A 89 23.77 -0.92 -24.02
C TYR A 89 23.50 -0.80 -22.52
N VAL A 90 23.11 0.40 -22.08
CA VAL A 90 22.79 0.67 -20.68
C VAL A 90 21.47 0.02 -20.31
N MET A 91 21.47 -0.70 -19.20
CA MET A 91 20.29 -1.25 -18.53
C MET A 91 20.15 -0.63 -17.15
N TYR A 92 18.92 -0.42 -16.70
CA TYR A 92 18.61 0.01 -15.34
C TYR A 92 17.84 -1.07 -14.62
N ARG A 93 18.05 -1.19 -13.30
CA ARG A 93 17.16 -1.90 -12.39
C ARG A 93 16.72 -0.94 -11.31
N CYS A 94 15.42 -0.76 -11.17
CA CYS A 94 14.86 0.21 -10.23
C CYS A 94 14.05 -0.49 -9.16
N TYR A 95 14.23 -0.02 -7.93
CA TYR A 95 13.47 -0.43 -6.77
C TYR A 95 12.60 0.74 -6.33
N GLY A 96 11.30 0.50 -6.21
CA GLY A 96 10.31 1.49 -5.81
C GLY A 96 9.69 1.13 -4.48
N GLU A 97 9.37 2.14 -3.68
CA GLU A 97 8.57 1.97 -2.46
C GLU A 97 7.38 2.93 -2.55
N ALA A 98 6.19 2.46 -2.28
CA ALA A 98 5.00 3.32 -2.21
C ALA A 98 4.00 2.70 -1.25
N SER A 99 3.27 3.54 -0.53
CA SER A 99 2.17 3.08 0.32
C SER A 99 0.89 3.76 -0.12
N ILE A 100 -0.24 3.08 -0.04
CA ILE A 100 -1.56 3.70 -0.18
C ILE A 100 -2.28 3.71 1.17
N TRP A 101 -3.30 4.55 1.26
CA TRP A 101 -4.28 4.48 2.33
C TRP A 101 -5.34 3.42 2.02
N CYS A 102 -5.75 2.68 3.04
CA CYS A 102 -6.77 1.65 2.94
C CYS A 102 -7.91 1.95 3.90
N GLU A 103 -9.12 2.08 3.36
CA GLU A 103 -10.37 2.30 4.11
C GLU A 103 -11.08 0.98 4.42
#